data_AF-A0A9P7GF23-F1
#
_entry.id   AF-A0A9P7GF23-F1
#
_cell.length_a   1.000
_cell.length_b   1.000
_cell.length_c   1.000
_cell.angle_alpha   90.00
_cell.angle_beta   90.00
_cell.angle_gamma   90.00
#
_symmetry.space_group_name_H-M   'P 1'
#
loop_
_entity.id
_entity.type
_entity.pdbx_description
1 polymer ?
#
loop_
_entity_poly.entity_id
_entity_poly.type
_entity_poly.pdbx_seq_one_letter_code
_entity_poly.pdbx_strand_id
1 'polypeptide(L)'
;MSMEGNPKALKTLAFSIPADQTFLSSQDPTEHLIWAYSKNRPEKSPQADISFHYRVGLMELKFGGNPANKPTNTDTSPNAESSSTESVEQPGPTLPNVLPFSTGTSYGVRKYKYIMIAHGVLVSFGFLVLLPAGSLIARWSRSFTPKWFKAHQTINMSFALPLITVGWILGPTSMYNRRAMHLSDTHHIGGVLLAFLYYLQITLGRYIHKRRANASPGISLPNHPPLNILHVALGLSIIVGAFAQTRSGFEEWKRATGAGITGWCYVLWKMGAAVTLLAYLAGTILLRRQFHQERQASDSCSGDYRALPPADVNVVLDAMDGGSPRKL
;
A
#
# COMPACT_ATOMS: atom_id res chain seq x y z
N MET A 1 -45.07 -24.43 -19.33
CA MET A 1 -44.27 -24.20 -20.54
C MET A 1 -42.93 -23.63 -20.10
N SER A 2 -41.89 -24.45 -20.17
CA SER A 2 -40.52 -24.08 -19.78
C SER A 2 -39.97 -23.05 -20.77
N MET A 3 -39.32 -22.01 -20.28
CA MET A 3 -38.52 -21.09 -21.08
C MET A 3 -37.11 -21.09 -20.51
N GLU A 4 -36.31 -21.95 -21.14
CA GLU A 4 -34.87 -22.01 -21.03
C GLU A 4 -34.30 -20.79 -21.79
N GLY A 5 -33.77 -19.82 -21.05
CA GLY A 5 -33.29 -18.54 -21.58
C GLY A 5 -31.81 -18.33 -21.30
N ASN A 6 -31.01 -18.48 -22.35
CA ASN A 6 -29.57 -18.24 -22.46
C ASN A 6 -29.07 -16.97 -21.69
N PRO A 7 -28.13 -17.07 -20.72
CA PRO A 7 -27.75 -15.96 -19.83
C PRO A 7 -26.73 -14.97 -20.41
N LYS A 8 -26.75 -14.73 -21.73
CA LYS A 8 -25.92 -13.69 -22.38
C LYS A 8 -26.75 -12.54 -22.97
N ALA A 9 -27.88 -12.21 -22.36
CA ALA A 9 -28.59 -10.97 -22.67
C ALA A 9 -27.83 -9.77 -22.07
N LEU A 10 -27.35 -8.89 -22.94
CA LEU A 10 -26.82 -7.57 -22.59
C LEU A 10 -27.81 -6.85 -21.66
N LYS A 11 -27.40 -6.59 -20.41
CA LYS A 11 -28.16 -5.81 -19.44
C LYS A 11 -28.02 -4.32 -19.73
N THR A 12 -28.54 -3.87 -20.85
CA THR A 12 -28.65 -2.44 -21.14
C THR A 12 -29.83 -1.91 -20.32
N LEU A 13 -29.54 -1.05 -19.35
CA LEU A 13 -30.56 -0.29 -18.63
C LEU A 13 -30.77 1.00 -19.40
N ALA A 14 -31.97 1.19 -19.95
CA ALA A 14 -32.39 2.46 -20.55
C ALA A 14 -33.36 3.18 -19.60
N PHE A 15 -33.19 4.48 -19.48
CA PHE A 15 -34.09 5.35 -18.74
C PHE A 15 -34.18 6.69 -19.49
N SER A 16 -35.33 7.35 -19.38
CA SER A 16 -35.57 8.65 -19.98
C SER A 16 -35.42 9.73 -18.92
N ILE A 17 -34.61 10.74 -19.22
CA ILE A 17 -34.46 11.91 -18.36
C ILE A 17 -35.23 13.05 -19.06
N PRO A 18 -36.24 13.64 -18.41
CA PRO A 18 -36.93 14.79 -18.98
C PRO A 18 -35.94 15.97 -19.02
N ALA A 19 -35.68 16.49 -20.22
CA ALA A 19 -34.82 17.65 -20.39
C ALA A 19 -35.65 18.94 -20.25
N ASP A 20 -35.14 19.88 -19.48
CA ASP A 20 -35.70 21.23 -19.38
C ASP A 20 -35.38 22.01 -20.67
N GLN A 21 -36.42 22.43 -21.40
CA GLN A 21 -36.29 23.12 -22.68
C GLN A 21 -35.60 24.48 -22.56
N THR A 22 -35.76 25.15 -21.42
CA THR A 22 -35.10 26.42 -21.11
C THR A 22 -33.60 26.23 -20.92
N PHE A 23 -33.22 25.12 -20.30
CA PHE A 23 -31.83 24.73 -20.09
C PHE A 23 -31.14 24.30 -21.40
N LEU A 24 -31.82 23.51 -22.25
CA LEU A 24 -31.31 23.10 -23.56
C LEU A 24 -31.08 24.26 -24.53
N SER A 25 -31.72 25.41 -24.28
CA SER A 25 -31.57 26.64 -25.08
C SER A 25 -30.42 27.54 -24.60
N SER A 26 -29.70 27.14 -23.56
CA SER A 26 -28.54 27.88 -23.04
C SER A 26 -27.30 27.71 -23.93
N GLN A 27 -26.35 28.64 -23.83
CA GLN A 27 -25.10 28.62 -24.62
C GLN A 27 -24.20 27.41 -24.32
N ASP A 28 -24.33 26.79 -23.15
CA ASP A 28 -23.60 25.58 -22.75
C ASP A 28 -24.55 24.67 -21.94
N PRO A 29 -25.37 23.83 -22.60
CA PRO A 29 -26.33 22.99 -21.92
C PRO A 29 -25.64 21.75 -21.34
N THR A 30 -24.92 21.95 -20.24
CA THR A 30 -24.17 20.93 -19.49
C THR A 30 -24.93 20.52 -18.21
N GLU A 31 -25.45 19.31 -18.17
CA GLU A 31 -26.25 18.79 -17.05
C GLU A 31 -25.41 17.85 -16.18
N HIS A 32 -25.36 18.12 -14.87
CA HIS A 32 -24.68 17.26 -13.91
C HIS A 32 -25.65 16.27 -13.29
N LEU A 33 -25.48 15.00 -13.61
CA LEU A 33 -26.27 13.92 -13.05
C LEU A 33 -25.52 13.18 -11.95
N ILE A 34 -26.27 12.77 -10.93
CA ILE A 34 -25.81 11.79 -9.96
C ILE A 34 -26.40 10.44 -10.39
N TRP A 35 -25.54 9.47 -10.64
CA TRP A 35 -25.98 8.09 -10.83
C TRP A 35 -25.63 7.27 -9.59
N ALA A 36 -26.53 6.38 -9.21
CA ALA A 36 -26.31 5.48 -8.11
C ALA A 36 -26.94 4.12 -8.39
N TYR A 37 -26.25 3.06 -8.00
CA TYR A 37 -26.65 1.68 -8.27
C TYR A 37 -26.56 0.87 -6.98
N SER A 38 -27.58 0.08 -6.68
CA SER A 38 -27.60 -0.88 -5.58
C SER A 38 -27.72 -2.31 -6.11
N LYS A 39 -27.07 -3.26 -5.43
CA LYS A 39 -27.23 -4.70 -5.70
C LYS A 39 -28.56 -5.24 -5.16
N ASN A 40 -29.11 -4.57 -4.15
CA ASN A 40 -30.35 -4.97 -3.49
C ASN A 40 -31.49 -4.14 -4.09
N ARG A 41 -32.48 -4.83 -4.65
CA ARG A 41 -33.71 -4.20 -5.10
C ARG A 41 -34.55 -3.83 -3.86
N PRO A 42 -34.97 -2.57 -3.68
CA PRO A 42 -35.86 -2.22 -2.57
C PRO A 42 -37.21 -2.92 -2.74
N GLU A 43 -37.87 -3.17 -1.61
CA GLU A 43 -39.24 -3.68 -1.61
C GLU A 43 -40.19 -2.65 -2.24
N LYS A 44 -41.36 -3.12 -2.72
CA LYS A 44 -42.35 -2.25 -3.37
C LYS A 44 -43.11 -1.35 -2.40
N SER A 45 -42.87 -1.51 -1.10
CA SER A 45 -43.55 -0.75 -0.04
C SER A 45 -43.08 0.72 -0.03
N PRO A 46 -43.97 1.71 0.15
CA PRO A 46 -43.58 3.10 0.37
C PRO A 46 -42.67 3.29 1.60
N GLN A 47 -42.70 2.36 2.55
CA GLN A 47 -41.87 2.34 3.76
C GLN A 47 -40.67 1.39 3.65
N ALA A 48 -40.36 0.89 2.44
CA ALA A 48 -39.24 -0.03 2.24
C ALA A 48 -37.92 0.65 2.63
N ASP A 49 -37.10 -0.05 3.41
CA ASP A 49 -35.76 0.42 3.74
C ASP A 49 -34.88 0.38 2.48
N ILE A 50 -34.38 1.55 2.07
CA ILE A 50 -33.56 1.67 0.87
C ILE A 50 -32.12 1.39 1.26
N SER A 51 -31.63 0.21 0.87
CA SER A 51 -30.22 -0.13 1.01
C SER A 51 -29.32 0.93 0.36
N PHE A 52 -28.23 1.30 1.03
CA PHE A 52 -27.29 2.28 0.49
C PHE A 52 -26.73 1.82 -0.87
N HIS A 53 -26.52 2.79 -1.77
CA HIS A 53 -26.04 2.50 -3.12
C HIS A 53 -24.65 1.83 -3.09
N TYR A 54 -24.53 0.71 -3.81
CA TYR A 54 -23.29 -0.05 -4.02
C TYR A 54 -22.22 0.75 -4.77
N ARG A 55 -22.65 1.56 -5.75
CA ARG A 55 -21.81 2.54 -6.44
C ARG A 55 -22.58 3.83 -6.62
N VAL A 56 -21.88 4.95 -6.53
CA VAL A 56 -22.40 6.28 -6.84
C VAL A 56 -21.33 7.05 -7.60
N GLY A 57 -21.74 7.86 -8.55
CA GLY A 57 -20.85 8.73 -9.28
C GLY A 57 -21.57 9.97 -9.77
N LEU A 58 -20.77 10.94 -10.19
CA LEU A 58 -21.22 12.10 -10.95
C LEU A 58 -20.95 11.81 -12.42
N MET A 59 -21.89 12.15 -13.29
CA MET A 59 -21.68 12.21 -14.73
C MET A 59 -22.15 13.55 -15.25
N GLU A 60 -21.53 13.98 -16.34
CA GLU A 60 -21.83 15.25 -16.99
C GLU A 60 -22.35 14.95 -18.39
N LEU A 61 -23.57 15.40 -18.68
CA LEU A 61 -24.19 15.30 -19.99
C LEU A 61 -24.11 16.68 -20.66
N LYS A 62 -23.28 16.79 -21.68
CA LYS A 62 -23.26 17.98 -22.54
C LYS A 62 -24.22 17.78 -23.70
N PHE A 63 -25.28 18.55 -23.72
CA PHE A 63 -26.17 18.66 -24.87
C PHE A 63 -25.59 19.74 -25.80
N GLY A 64 -25.66 19.55 -27.12
CA GLY A 64 -25.27 20.63 -28.07
C GLY A 64 -23.83 20.64 -28.62
N GLY A 65 -23.11 19.52 -28.66
CA GLY A 65 -21.85 19.41 -29.41
C GLY A 65 -22.08 18.95 -30.87
N ASN A 66 -21.47 19.62 -31.86
CA ASN A 66 -21.37 19.09 -33.22
C ASN A 66 -20.67 17.72 -33.15
N PRO A 67 -21.26 16.60 -33.64
CA PRO A 67 -20.74 15.24 -33.42
C PRO A 67 -19.34 14.97 -34.01
N ALA A 68 -18.72 15.96 -34.66
CA ALA A 68 -17.36 15.90 -35.19
C ALA A 68 -16.25 15.98 -34.12
N ASN A 69 -16.54 16.48 -32.90
CA ASN A 69 -15.53 16.55 -31.84
C ASN A 69 -15.72 15.44 -30.82
N LYS A 70 -15.10 14.29 -31.12
CA LYS A 70 -14.85 13.19 -30.20
C LYS A 70 -14.21 13.75 -28.92
N PRO A 71 -14.60 13.32 -27.70
CA PRO A 71 -14.00 13.83 -26.48
C PRO A 71 -12.51 13.47 -26.46
N THR A 72 -11.68 14.49 -26.68
CA THR A 72 -10.26 14.44 -26.35
C THR A 72 -10.19 14.68 -24.85
N ASN A 73 -9.80 13.66 -24.10
CA ASN A 73 -9.46 13.78 -22.69
C ASN A 73 -8.43 14.91 -22.55
N THR A 74 -8.89 16.08 -22.11
CA THR A 74 -8.02 17.22 -21.85
C THR A 74 -7.98 17.38 -20.34
N ASP A 75 -6.97 16.77 -19.74
CA ASP A 75 -6.53 17.03 -18.38
C ASP A 75 -6.27 18.54 -18.26
N THR A 76 -7.06 19.24 -17.44
CA THR A 76 -6.74 20.61 -17.02
C THR A 76 -6.50 20.60 -15.52
N SER A 77 -5.21 20.67 -15.19
CA SER A 77 -4.68 20.96 -13.86
C SER A 77 -4.95 22.44 -13.53
N PRO A 78 -5.38 22.83 -12.31
CA PRO A 78 -5.52 24.22 -11.95
C PRO A 78 -4.20 24.73 -11.38
N ASN A 79 -3.61 25.76 -12.02
CA ASN A 79 -2.61 26.60 -11.36
C ASN A 79 -2.83 28.05 -11.79
N ALA A 80 -3.05 28.92 -10.78
CA ALA A 80 -3.11 30.39 -10.81
C ALA A 80 -4.20 31.00 -11.75
N GLU A 81 -4.86 32.12 -11.46
CA GLU A 81 -4.45 33.28 -10.70
C GLU A 81 -5.71 34.13 -10.40
N SER A 82 -5.68 34.87 -9.30
CA SER A 82 -6.68 35.86 -8.92
C SER A 82 -6.67 37.06 -9.88
N SER A 83 -7.82 37.50 -10.35
CA SER A 83 -8.03 38.91 -10.67
C SER A 83 -9.51 39.27 -10.50
N SER A 84 -9.73 40.18 -9.57
CA SER A 84 -10.96 40.87 -9.26
C SER A 84 -11.24 41.97 -10.29
N THR A 85 -12.46 42.08 -10.81
CA THR A 85 -13.06 43.39 -11.12
C THR A 85 -14.59 43.32 -11.08
N GLU A 86 -15.14 44.17 -10.22
CA GLU A 86 -16.48 44.78 -10.18
C GLU A 86 -16.98 45.21 -11.58
N SER A 87 -18.24 45.48 -11.92
CA SER A 87 -19.57 45.60 -11.31
C SER A 87 -20.54 45.87 -12.50
N VAL A 88 -21.86 45.66 -12.32
CA VAL A 88 -22.97 46.56 -12.73
C VAL A 88 -24.30 45.79 -12.58
N GLU A 89 -25.17 46.34 -11.72
CA GLU A 89 -26.53 45.90 -11.42
C GLU A 89 -27.52 46.24 -12.54
N GLN A 90 -28.50 45.36 -12.77
CA GLN A 90 -29.84 45.76 -13.19
C GLN A 90 -30.91 44.75 -12.71
N PRO A 91 -32.11 45.19 -12.25
CA PRO A 91 -33.03 44.34 -11.49
C PRO A 91 -34.08 43.65 -12.38
N GLY A 92 -34.37 42.39 -12.09
CA GLY A 92 -35.42 41.57 -12.73
C GLY A 92 -35.96 40.50 -11.76
N PRO A 93 -37.18 39.98 -11.95
CA PRO A 93 -38.13 39.72 -10.88
C PRO A 93 -37.81 38.48 -10.03
N THR A 94 -38.18 38.61 -8.75
CA THR A 94 -38.10 37.64 -7.66
C THR A 94 -38.78 36.30 -8.01
N LEU A 95 -37.97 35.29 -8.32
CA LEU A 95 -38.37 33.87 -8.22
C LEU A 95 -38.09 33.36 -6.79
N PRO A 96 -38.91 32.43 -6.27
CA PRO A 96 -38.81 32.00 -4.88
C PRO A 96 -37.45 31.35 -4.64
N ASN A 97 -36.76 31.92 -3.65
CA ASN A 97 -35.55 31.47 -2.97
C ASN A 97 -35.44 29.93 -2.97
N VAL A 98 -34.77 29.36 -3.99
CA VAL A 98 -34.35 27.96 -3.99
C VAL A 98 -33.29 27.88 -2.92
N LEU A 99 -33.68 27.34 -1.76
CA LEU A 99 -32.77 27.04 -0.65
C LEU A 99 -31.54 26.32 -1.24
N PRO A 100 -30.30 26.81 -0.99
CA PRO A 100 -29.11 26.12 -1.46
C PRO A 100 -29.15 24.69 -0.90
N PHE A 101 -29.30 23.73 -1.81
CA PHE A 101 -29.30 22.30 -1.50
C PHE A 101 -28.03 21.99 -0.73
N SER A 102 -28.22 21.68 0.56
CA SER A 102 -27.14 21.58 1.52
C SER A 102 -26.14 20.49 1.10
N THR A 103 -24.89 20.90 0.98
CA THR A 103 -23.65 20.21 0.57
C THR A 103 -23.24 18.98 1.41
N GLY A 104 -24.18 18.24 2.00
CA GLY A 104 -23.91 17.09 2.88
C GLY A 104 -23.27 15.89 2.18
N THR A 105 -23.55 15.68 0.89
CA THR A 105 -23.02 14.54 0.11
C THR A 105 -21.58 14.74 -0.36
N SER A 106 -21.17 15.98 -0.68
CA SER A 106 -19.79 16.30 -1.11
C SER A 106 -18.76 16.09 0.01
N TYR A 107 -19.15 16.43 1.25
CA TYR A 107 -18.25 16.34 2.40
C TYR A 107 -17.91 14.88 2.79
N GLY A 108 -18.89 13.97 2.74
CA GLY A 108 -18.67 12.54 3.03
C GLY A 108 -17.81 11.84 1.99
N VAL A 109 -18.02 12.13 0.70
CA VAL A 109 -17.22 11.56 -0.41
C VAL A 109 -15.77 12.02 -0.33
N ARG A 110 -15.54 13.30 0.00
CA ARG A 110 -14.21 13.89 0.17
C ARG A 110 -13.43 13.23 1.32
N LYS A 111 -14.04 13.06 2.49
CA LYS A 111 -13.40 12.39 3.65
C LYS A 111 -12.97 10.96 3.33
N TYR A 112 -13.84 10.20 2.68
CA TYR A 112 -13.54 8.82 2.29
C TYR A 112 -12.31 8.73 1.38
N LYS A 113 -12.23 9.60 0.36
CA LYS A 113 -11.10 9.63 -0.57
C LYS A 113 -9.78 9.89 0.17
N TYR A 114 -9.77 10.84 1.11
CA TYR A 114 -8.56 11.12 1.90
C TYR A 114 -8.17 9.96 2.83
N ILE A 115 -9.13 9.28 3.45
CA ILE A 115 -8.85 8.10 4.28
C ILE A 115 -8.23 6.98 3.42
N MET A 116 -8.75 6.73 2.22
CA MET A 116 -8.19 5.73 1.31
C MET A 116 -6.78 6.09 0.84
N ILE A 117 -6.54 7.36 0.50
CA ILE A 117 -5.20 7.83 0.13
C ILE A 117 -4.24 7.64 1.31
N ALA A 118 -4.64 8.06 2.51
CA ALA A 118 -3.83 7.91 3.72
C ALA A 118 -3.53 6.43 4.02
N HIS A 119 -4.54 5.55 3.94
CA HIS A 119 -4.35 4.10 4.02
C HIS A 119 -3.28 3.63 3.04
N GLY A 120 -3.46 3.91 1.74
CA GLY A 120 -2.57 3.47 0.68
C GLY A 120 -1.14 3.96 0.87
N VAL A 121 -0.94 5.23 1.23
CA VAL A 121 0.39 5.82 1.45
C VAL A 121 1.07 5.20 2.67
N LEU A 122 0.38 5.13 3.81
CA LEU A 122 0.97 4.65 5.06
C LEU A 122 1.35 3.16 4.97
N VAL A 123 0.44 2.32 4.47
CA VAL A 123 0.73 0.88 4.36
C VAL A 123 1.75 0.60 3.26
N SER A 124 1.72 1.32 2.13
CA SER A 124 2.74 1.13 1.08
C SER A 124 4.12 1.56 1.56
N PHE A 125 4.25 2.70 2.23
CA PHE A 125 5.55 3.13 2.77
C PHE A 125 6.06 2.17 3.85
N GLY A 126 5.19 1.75 4.77
CA GLY A 126 5.54 0.78 5.80
C GLY A 126 6.03 -0.55 5.21
N PHE A 127 5.25 -1.14 4.32
CA PHE A 127 5.54 -2.48 3.79
C PHE A 127 6.57 -2.51 2.66
N LEU A 128 6.63 -1.52 1.77
CA LEU A 128 7.54 -1.53 0.60
C LEU A 128 8.85 -0.78 0.84
N VAL A 129 8.93 0.05 1.88
CA VAL A 129 10.16 0.79 2.21
C VAL A 129 10.72 0.35 3.54
N LEU A 130 9.97 0.51 4.64
CA LEU A 130 10.52 0.29 5.98
C LEU A 130 10.84 -1.20 6.25
N LEU A 131 9.95 -2.14 5.90
CA LEU A 131 10.23 -3.57 6.12
C LEU A 131 11.40 -4.08 5.25
N PRO A 132 11.47 -3.80 3.93
CA PRO A 132 12.65 -4.11 3.12
C PRO A 132 13.92 -3.47 3.66
N ALA A 133 13.89 -2.19 4.04
CA ALA A 133 15.05 -1.52 4.62
C ALA A 133 15.53 -2.22 5.91
N GLY A 134 14.61 -2.55 6.82
CA GLY A 134 14.95 -3.30 8.04
C GLY A 134 15.54 -4.68 7.74
N SER A 135 14.99 -5.40 6.76
CA SER A 135 15.48 -6.70 6.31
C SER A 135 16.88 -6.61 5.69
N LEU A 136 17.10 -5.64 4.80
CA LEU A 136 18.38 -5.38 4.15
C LEU A 136 19.44 -4.96 5.16
N ILE A 137 19.12 -4.08 6.12
CA ILE A 137 20.06 -3.72 7.19
C ILE A 137 20.49 -4.96 7.96
N ALA A 138 19.55 -5.82 8.36
CA ALA A 138 19.92 -7.07 9.04
C ALA A 138 20.76 -8.00 8.17
N ARG A 139 20.49 -8.08 6.87
CA ARG A 139 21.23 -8.93 5.94
C ARG A 139 22.66 -8.43 5.71
N TRP A 140 22.82 -7.14 5.43
CA TRP A 140 24.10 -6.55 5.05
C TRP A 140 24.97 -6.26 6.26
N SER A 141 24.43 -5.69 7.34
CA SER A 141 25.25 -5.21 8.45
C SER A 141 25.64 -6.28 9.48
N ARG A 142 24.99 -7.45 9.47
CA ARG A 142 25.25 -8.53 10.45
C ARG A 142 26.69 -9.02 10.46
N SER A 143 27.39 -8.99 9.33
CA SER A 143 28.79 -9.43 9.23
C SER A 143 29.82 -8.34 9.60
N PHE A 144 29.37 -7.11 9.85
CA PHE A 144 30.26 -5.95 10.04
C PHE A 144 30.11 -5.28 11.41
N THR A 145 28.91 -5.26 12.01
CA THR A 145 28.70 -4.55 13.28
C THR A 145 27.66 -5.24 14.17
N PRO A 146 27.89 -5.38 15.49
CA PRO A 146 26.89 -5.93 16.41
C PRO A 146 25.65 -5.04 16.58
N LYS A 147 25.74 -3.76 16.17
CA LYS A 147 24.62 -2.80 16.23
C LYS A 147 23.51 -3.10 15.21
N TRP A 148 23.73 -4.04 14.28
CA TRP A 148 22.76 -4.44 13.25
C TRP A 148 21.40 -4.78 13.84
N PHE A 149 21.38 -5.45 15.00
CA PHE A 149 20.15 -5.91 15.61
C PHE A 149 19.31 -4.74 16.13
N LYS A 150 19.94 -3.78 16.82
CA LYS A 150 19.26 -2.58 17.32
C LYS A 150 18.68 -1.78 16.15
N ALA A 151 19.44 -1.61 15.07
CA ALA A 151 18.95 -0.92 13.87
C ALA A 151 17.75 -1.63 13.23
N HIS A 152 17.86 -2.95 13.02
CA HIS A 152 16.77 -3.77 12.50
C HIS A 152 15.51 -3.69 13.38
N GLN A 153 15.68 -3.82 14.70
CA GLN A 153 14.58 -3.73 15.65
C GLN A 153 13.94 -2.33 15.63
N THR A 154 14.73 -1.26 15.67
CA THR A 154 14.21 0.11 15.66
C THR A 154 13.39 0.39 14.40
N ILE A 155 13.88 0.01 13.23
CA ILE A 155 13.14 0.23 11.96
C ILE A 155 11.81 -0.52 11.97
N ASN A 156 11.81 -1.80 12.37
CA ASN A 156 10.60 -2.61 12.33
C ASN A 156 9.61 -2.28 13.46
N MET A 157 10.09 -1.97 14.66
CA MET A 157 9.24 -1.80 15.85
C MET A 157 8.89 -0.34 16.15
N SER A 158 9.83 0.58 15.98
CA SER A 158 9.61 1.99 16.33
C SER A 158 9.00 2.77 15.18
N PHE A 159 9.27 2.37 13.92
CA PHE A 159 8.78 3.08 12.74
C PHE A 159 7.74 2.28 11.96
N ALA A 160 8.08 1.06 11.49
CA ALA A 160 7.18 0.31 10.63
C ALA A 160 5.89 -0.11 11.35
N LEU A 161 6.00 -0.65 12.56
CA LEU A 161 4.85 -1.11 13.34
C LEU A 161 3.76 -0.04 13.54
N PRO A 162 4.04 1.15 14.12
CA PRO A 162 2.99 2.15 14.30
C PRO A 162 2.44 2.63 12.96
N LEU A 163 3.29 2.85 11.97
CA LEU A 163 2.87 3.34 10.66
C LEU A 163 1.95 2.35 9.92
N ILE A 164 2.33 1.07 9.87
CA ILE A 164 1.54 -0.01 9.27
C ILE A 164 0.24 -0.20 10.04
N THR A 165 0.29 -0.16 11.38
CA THR A 165 -0.91 -0.34 12.22
C THR A 165 -1.94 0.75 11.93
N VAL A 166 -1.52 2.02 11.98
CA VAL A 166 -2.40 3.17 11.67
C VAL A 166 -2.92 3.07 10.25
N GLY A 167 -2.03 2.87 9.27
CA GLY A 167 -2.42 2.73 7.88
C GLY A 167 -3.43 1.61 7.66
N TRP A 168 -3.21 0.44 8.27
CA TRP A 168 -4.10 -0.71 8.15
C TRP A 168 -5.48 -0.44 8.75
N ILE A 169 -5.57 0.18 9.94
CA ILE A 169 -6.85 0.54 10.59
C ILE A 169 -7.70 1.45 9.71
N LEU A 170 -7.08 2.40 8.99
CA LEU A 170 -7.80 3.29 8.08
C LEU A 170 -8.56 2.55 6.97
N GLY A 171 -8.10 1.36 6.57
CA GLY A 171 -8.77 0.51 5.58
C GLY A 171 -10.19 0.11 6.03
N PRO A 172 -10.34 -0.68 7.11
CA PRO A 172 -11.64 -1.01 7.69
C PRO A 172 -12.47 0.22 8.09
N THR A 173 -11.86 1.28 8.62
CA THR A 173 -12.58 2.53 8.94
C THR A 173 -13.24 3.14 7.69
N SER A 174 -12.57 3.10 6.54
CA SER A 174 -13.15 3.61 5.28
C SER A 174 -14.39 2.81 4.84
N MET A 175 -14.44 1.52 5.14
CA MET A 175 -15.57 0.63 4.84
C MET A 175 -16.71 0.80 5.83
N TYR A 176 -16.40 0.90 7.13
CA TYR A 176 -17.38 1.15 8.18
C TYR A 176 -18.18 2.44 7.92
N ASN A 177 -17.48 3.51 7.53
CA ASN A 177 -18.09 4.80 7.19
C ASN A 177 -19.06 4.73 5.99
N ARG A 178 -19.04 3.64 5.20
CA ARG A 178 -19.92 3.44 4.04
C ARG A 178 -20.96 2.34 4.24
N ARG A 179 -21.04 1.70 5.42
CA ARG A 179 -21.89 0.51 5.66
C ARG A 179 -21.74 -0.58 4.56
N ALA A 180 -20.56 -0.65 3.94
CA ALA A 180 -20.30 -1.59 2.85
C ALA A 180 -20.02 -3.00 3.39
N MET A 181 -20.35 -4.05 2.63
CA MET A 181 -20.08 -5.43 3.04
C MET A 181 -18.58 -5.64 3.32
N HIS A 182 -18.27 -6.04 4.55
CA HIS A 182 -16.91 -6.32 4.99
C HIS A 182 -16.34 -7.56 4.28
N LEU A 183 -15.05 -7.54 3.91
CA LEU A 183 -14.25 -8.70 3.46
C LEU A 183 -14.69 -9.43 2.17
N SER A 184 -15.35 -8.75 1.24
CA SER A 184 -15.84 -9.41 0.01
C SER A 184 -14.85 -9.45 -1.17
N ASP A 185 -13.67 -8.84 -1.05
CA ASP A 185 -12.67 -8.80 -2.12
C ASP A 185 -11.32 -9.38 -1.68
N THR A 186 -10.58 -9.91 -2.64
CA THR A 186 -9.24 -10.50 -2.46
C THR A 186 -8.27 -9.53 -1.81
N HIS A 187 -8.35 -8.24 -2.12
CA HIS A 187 -7.54 -7.23 -1.46
C HIS A 187 -7.85 -7.16 0.06
N HIS A 188 -9.12 -7.16 0.47
CA HIS A 188 -9.46 -7.09 1.88
C HIS A 188 -8.97 -8.33 2.65
N ILE A 189 -9.23 -9.53 2.12
CA ILE A 189 -8.81 -10.80 2.73
C ILE A 189 -7.28 -10.89 2.80
N GLY A 190 -6.61 -10.58 1.70
CA GLY A 190 -5.14 -10.56 1.61
C GLY A 190 -4.53 -9.56 2.60
N GLY A 191 -5.15 -8.40 2.78
CA GLY A 191 -4.69 -7.35 3.70
C GLY A 191 -4.81 -7.76 5.16
N VAL A 192 -5.89 -8.45 5.55
CA VAL A 192 -6.05 -9.01 6.90
C VAL A 192 -5.02 -10.12 7.14
N LEU A 193 -4.87 -11.05 6.20
CA LEU A 193 -3.91 -12.14 6.31
C LEU A 193 -2.47 -11.61 6.41
N LEU A 194 -2.10 -10.64 5.57
CA LEU A 194 -0.77 -10.04 5.58
C LEU A 194 -0.47 -9.30 6.88
N ALA A 195 -1.44 -8.55 7.42
CA ALA A 195 -1.29 -7.90 8.72
C ALA A 195 -1.13 -8.91 9.86
N PHE A 196 -1.93 -10.00 9.86
CA PHE A 196 -1.79 -11.08 10.82
C PHE A 196 -0.39 -11.72 10.77
N LEU A 197 0.09 -12.07 9.57
CA LEU A 197 1.44 -12.61 9.37
C LEU A 197 2.53 -11.63 9.83
N TYR A 198 2.34 -10.34 9.59
CA TYR A 198 3.25 -9.29 10.07
C TYR A 198 3.32 -9.23 11.60
N TYR A 199 2.19 -9.24 12.31
CA TYR A 199 2.20 -9.30 13.77
C TYR A 199 2.81 -10.60 14.29
N LEU A 200 2.54 -11.73 13.63
CA LEU A 200 3.18 -13.01 13.96
C LEU A 200 4.71 -12.95 13.78
N GLN A 201 5.19 -12.29 12.74
CA GLN A 201 6.62 -12.09 12.50
C GLN A 201 7.30 -11.26 13.60
N ILE A 202 6.61 -10.19 14.06
CA ILE A 202 7.05 -9.35 15.18
C ILE A 202 7.12 -10.16 16.48
N THR A 203 6.05 -10.90 16.81
CA THR A 203 5.99 -11.68 18.05
C THR A 203 7.01 -12.81 18.03
N LEU A 204 7.17 -13.50 16.89
CA LEU A 204 8.20 -14.51 16.68
C LEU A 204 9.60 -13.93 16.88
N GLY A 205 9.91 -12.76 16.30
CA GLY A 205 11.18 -12.08 16.51
C GLY A 205 11.44 -11.78 17.99
N ARG A 206 10.47 -11.19 18.70
CA ARG A 206 10.58 -10.92 20.14
C ARG A 206 10.78 -12.20 20.96
N TYR A 207 10.05 -13.25 20.63
CA TYR A 207 10.14 -14.54 21.31
C TYR A 207 11.52 -15.16 21.16
N ILE A 208 12.08 -15.20 19.95
CA ILE A 208 13.44 -15.69 19.68
C ILE A 208 14.47 -14.92 20.51
N HIS A 209 14.37 -13.59 20.53
CA HIS A 209 15.31 -12.76 21.29
C HIS A 209 15.18 -12.94 22.80
N LYS A 210 13.95 -13.01 23.33
CA LYS A 210 13.71 -13.28 24.75
C LYS A 210 14.26 -14.66 25.15
N ARG A 211 14.03 -15.69 24.32
CA ARG A 211 14.57 -17.04 24.57
C ARG A 211 16.10 -17.03 24.61
N ARG A 212 16.75 -16.25 23.75
CA ARG A 212 18.21 -16.13 23.73
C ARG A 212 18.75 -15.35 24.94
N ALA A 213 18.08 -14.28 25.35
CA ALA A 213 18.45 -13.51 26.52
C ALA A 213 18.29 -14.28 27.83
N ASN A 214 17.31 -15.19 27.89
CA ASN A 214 17.03 -16.04 29.04
C ASN A 214 17.84 -17.34 29.07
N ALA A 215 18.69 -17.59 28.07
CA ALA A 215 19.52 -18.78 28.06
C ALA A 215 20.60 -18.68 29.15
N SER A 216 20.72 -19.70 29.99
CA SER A 216 21.68 -19.72 31.09
C SER A 216 23.11 -19.55 30.58
N PRO A 217 23.97 -18.79 31.30
CA PRO A 217 25.40 -18.73 31.00
C PRO A 217 25.98 -20.15 30.96
N GLY A 218 26.57 -20.54 29.83
CA GLY A 218 27.17 -21.88 29.63
C GLY A 218 26.36 -22.86 28.77
N ILE A 219 25.10 -22.58 28.44
CA ILE A 219 24.35 -23.38 27.45
C ILE A 219 24.56 -22.78 26.06
N SER A 220 25.37 -23.43 25.22
CA SER A 220 25.51 -23.08 23.82
C SER A 220 24.22 -23.43 23.06
N LEU A 221 23.39 -22.42 22.81
CA LEU A 221 22.27 -22.57 21.87
C LEU A 221 22.84 -22.84 20.46
N PRO A 222 22.19 -23.68 19.64
CA PRO A 222 22.60 -23.88 18.26
C PRO A 222 22.70 -22.55 17.51
N ASN A 223 23.72 -22.39 16.66
CA ASN A 223 23.94 -21.15 15.88
C ASN A 223 22.74 -20.81 14.96
N HIS A 224 22.00 -21.84 14.51
CA HIS A 224 20.79 -21.68 13.69
C HIS A 224 19.60 -22.51 14.22
N PRO A 225 18.89 -22.03 15.26
CA PRO A 225 17.67 -22.68 15.70
C PRO A 225 16.62 -22.62 14.58
N PRO A 226 15.78 -23.66 14.39
CA PRO A 226 14.74 -23.67 13.36
C PRO A 226 13.84 -22.43 13.34
N LEU A 227 13.61 -21.82 14.51
CA LEU A 227 12.83 -20.58 14.65
C LEU A 227 13.47 -19.37 13.94
N ASN A 228 14.80 -19.29 13.87
CA ASN A 228 15.48 -18.20 13.14
C ASN A 228 15.27 -18.35 11.64
N ILE A 229 15.30 -19.58 11.12
CA ILE A 229 15.02 -19.87 9.71
C ILE A 229 13.56 -19.52 9.41
N LEU A 230 12.64 -19.95 10.26
CA LEU A 230 11.21 -19.61 10.15
C LEU A 230 11.01 -18.09 10.15
N HIS A 231 11.68 -17.34 11.03
CA HIS A 231 11.60 -15.87 11.07
C HIS A 231 12.10 -15.23 9.78
N VAL A 232 13.21 -15.71 9.20
CA VAL A 232 13.70 -15.19 7.92
C VAL A 232 12.74 -15.52 6.78
N ALA A 233 12.27 -16.77 6.70
CA ALA A 233 11.36 -17.23 5.64
C ALA A 233 10.02 -16.49 5.70
N LEU A 234 9.41 -16.39 6.89
CA LEU A 234 8.17 -15.65 7.09
C LEU A 234 8.32 -14.16 6.74
N GLY A 235 9.42 -13.53 7.17
CA GLY A 235 9.71 -12.13 6.85
C GLY A 235 9.83 -11.88 5.34
N LEU A 236 10.50 -12.76 4.60
CA LEU A 236 10.59 -12.67 3.14
C LEU A 236 9.23 -12.87 2.45
N SER A 237 8.45 -13.85 2.91
CA SER A 237 7.09 -14.09 2.40
C SER A 237 6.19 -12.88 2.62
N ILE A 238 6.30 -12.18 3.75
CA ILE A 238 5.55 -10.94 4.02
C ILE A 238 5.95 -9.83 3.04
N ILE A 239 7.26 -9.65 2.76
CA ILE A 239 7.71 -8.64 1.80
C ILE A 239 7.16 -8.94 0.40
N VAL A 240 7.24 -10.19 -0.07
CA VAL A 240 6.68 -10.61 -1.37
C VAL A 240 5.16 -10.39 -1.40
N GLY A 241 4.47 -10.86 -0.36
CA GLY A 241 3.03 -10.69 -0.20
C GLY A 241 2.62 -9.22 -0.20
N ALA A 242 3.43 -8.33 0.38
CA ALA A 242 3.17 -6.90 0.38
C ALA A 242 3.26 -6.26 -1.00
N PHE A 243 4.26 -6.63 -1.83
CA PHE A 243 4.31 -6.14 -3.21
C PHE A 243 3.07 -6.58 -4.00
N ALA A 244 2.64 -7.84 -3.85
CA ALA A 244 1.41 -8.34 -4.48
C ALA A 244 0.16 -7.60 -3.96
N GLN A 245 0.12 -7.31 -2.66
CA GLN A 245 -0.99 -6.64 -2.00
C GLN A 245 -1.10 -5.15 -2.36
N THR A 246 0.02 -4.45 -2.54
CA THR A 246 0.02 -3.09 -3.08
C THR A 246 -0.47 -3.09 -4.53
N ARG A 247 -0.09 -4.08 -5.34
CA ARG A 247 -0.56 -4.21 -6.72
C ARG A 247 -2.07 -4.43 -6.79
N SER A 248 -2.64 -5.25 -5.90
CA SER A 248 -4.10 -5.43 -5.80
C SER A 248 -4.79 -4.16 -5.31
N GLY A 249 -4.16 -3.39 -4.41
CA GLY A 249 -4.65 -2.09 -3.96
C GLY A 249 -4.76 -1.04 -5.08
N PHE A 250 -3.86 -1.07 -6.08
CA PHE A 250 -3.98 -0.20 -7.26
C PHE A 250 -5.22 -0.50 -8.10
N GLU A 251 -5.60 -1.77 -8.21
CA GLU A 251 -6.86 -2.15 -8.87
C GLU A 251 -8.07 -1.75 -8.04
N GLU A 252 -7.98 -1.87 -6.71
CA GLU A 252 -9.06 -1.45 -5.83
C GLU A 252 -9.28 0.06 -5.89
N TRP A 253 -8.20 0.84 -5.96
CA TRP A 253 -8.27 2.28 -6.22
C TRP A 253 -9.01 2.58 -7.54
N LYS A 254 -8.65 1.87 -8.61
CA LYS A 254 -9.31 2.02 -9.92
C LYS A 254 -10.78 1.64 -9.85
N ARG A 255 -11.12 0.55 -9.14
CA ARG A 255 -12.51 0.11 -8.94
C ARG A 255 -13.33 1.12 -8.15
N ALA A 256 -12.76 1.70 -7.09
CA ALA A 256 -13.42 2.61 -6.17
C ALA A 256 -13.58 4.03 -6.73
N THR A 257 -12.60 4.52 -7.48
CA THR A 257 -12.59 5.91 -7.98
C THR A 257 -12.95 6.03 -9.46
N GLY A 258 -12.90 4.94 -10.23
CA GLY A 258 -13.02 4.94 -11.69
C GLY A 258 -11.73 5.40 -12.40
N ALA A 259 -10.80 6.02 -11.68
CA ALA A 259 -9.52 6.49 -12.19
C ALA A 259 -8.39 5.52 -11.82
N GLY A 260 -7.54 5.19 -12.80
CA GLY A 260 -6.32 4.45 -12.51
C GLY A 260 -5.36 5.24 -11.63
N ILE A 261 -4.45 4.55 -10.93
CA ILE A 261 -3.30 5.21 -10.34
C ILE A 261 -2.37 5.72 -11.45
N THR A 262 -1.65 6.80 -11.19
CA THR A 262 -0.69 7.38 -12.13
C THR A 262 0.38 6.37 -12.56
N GLY A 263 0.82 6.46 -13.81
CA GLY A 263 1.78 5.50 -14.40
C GLY A 263 3.09 5.37 -13.62
N TRP A 264 3.58 6.47 -13.04
CA TRP A 264 4.82 6.48 -12.25
C TRP A 264 4.74 5.59 -11.00
N CYS A 265 3.56 5.39 -10.40
CA CYS A 265 3.40 4.49 -9.26
C CYS A 265 3.72 3.04 -9.63
N TYR A 266 3.34 2.59 -10.83
CA TYR A 266 3.70 1.26 -11.33
C TYR A 266 5.20 1.11 -11.58
N VAL A 267 5.84 2.19 -12.06
CA VAL A 267 7.29 2.21 -12.26
C VAL A 267 8.00 2.08 -10.92
N LEU A 268 7.65 2.90 -9.92
CA LEU A 268 8.23 2.81 -8.59
C LEU A 268 7.99 1.46 -7.92
N TRP A 269 6.78 0.90 -8.06
CA TRP A 269 6.47 -0.43 -7.52
C TRP A 269 7.37 -1.52 -8.13
N LYS A 270 7.53 -1.54 -9.47
CA LYS A 270 8.42 -2.49 -10.16
C LYS A 270 9.88 -2.30 -9.75
N MET A 271 10.35 -1.05 -9.73
CA MET A 271 11.73 -0.73 -9.35
C MET A 271 12.00 -1.10 -7.90
N GLY A 272 11.10 -0.78 -6.98
CA GLY A 272 11.20 -1.16 -5.57
C GLY A 272 11.26 -2.67 -5.37
N ALA A 273 10.45 -3.43 -6.12
CA ALA A 273 10.47 -4.90 -6.07
C ALA A 273 11.82 -5.44 -6.57
N ALA A 274 12.28 -4.97 -7.73
CA ALA A 274 13.54 -5.38 -8.33
C ALA A 274 14.75 -5.04 -7.45
N VAL A 275 14.84 -3.80 -6.96
CA VAL A 275 15.91 -3.35 -6.07
C VAL A 275 15.93 -4.15 -4.78
N THR A 276 14.76 -4.36 -4.15
CA THR A 276 14.67 -5.16 -2.92
C THR A 276 15.17 -6.59 -3.13
N LEU A 277 14.72 -7.24 -4.20
CA LEU A 277 15.13 -8.60 -4.52
C LEU A 277 16.63 -8.70 -4.80
N LEU A 278 17.15 -7.85 -5.70
CA LEU A 278 18.56 -7.85 -6.09
C LEU A 278 19.47 -7.52 -4.91
N ALA A 279 19.14 -6.50 -4.12
CA ALA A 279 19.91 -6.13 -2.94
C ALA A 279 19.88 -7.24 -1.87
N TYR A 280 18.76 -7.95 -1.72
CA TYR A 280 18.68 -9.06 -0.77
C TYR A 280 19.55 -10.24 -1.23
N LEU A 281 19.46 -10.61 -2.52
CA LEU A 281 20.25 -11.68 -3.11
C LEU A 281 21.74 -11.37 -3.08
N ALA A 282 22.15 -10.15 -3.44
CA ALA A 282 23.55 -9.72 -3.35
C ALA A 282 24.08 -9.82 -1.90
N GLY A 283 23.26 -9.48 -0.91
CA GLY A 283 23.61 -9.65 0.49
C GLY A 283 23.82 -11.11 0.93
N THR A 284 23.32 -12.11 0.17
CA THR A 284 23.57 -13.53 0.48
C THR A 284 25.02 -13.94 0.21
N ILE A 285 25.77 -13.20 -0.60
CA ILE A 285 27.21 -13.42 -0.83
C ILE A 285 27.98 -13.33 0.49
N LEU A 286 27.52 -12.49 1.43
CA LEU A 286 28.11 -12.31 2.76
C LEU A 286 27.86 -13.48 3.71
N LEU A 287 26.99 -14.45 3.36
CA LEU A 287 26.72 -15.63 4.20
C LEU A 287 27.98 -16.45 4.46
N ARG A 288 28.87 -16.57 3.47
CA ARG A 288 30.15 -17.29 3.64
C ARG A 288 30.97 -16.68 4.76
N ARG A 289 31.08 -15.35 4.78
CA ARG A 289 31.76 -14.60 5.84
C ARG A 289 31.07 -14.78 7.18
N GLN A 290 29.74 -14.72 7.21
CA GLN A 290 28.96 -14.92 8.44
C GLN A 290 29.22 -16.30 9.05
N PHE A 291 29.15 -17.38 8.26
CA PHE A 291 29.40 -18.73 8.75
C PHE A 291 30.85 -18.94 9.21
N HIS A 292 31.81 -18.28 8.57
CA HIS A 292 33.20 -18.31 9.02
C HIS A 292 33.37 -17.66 10.40
N GLN A 293 32.75 -16.49 10.62
CA GLN A 293 32.74 -15.80 11.92
C GLN A 293 32.10 -16.65 13.02
N GLU A 294 30.99 -17.33 12.72
CA GLU A 294 30.27 -18.17 13.68
C GLU A 294 31.08 -19.43 14.07
N ARG A 295 31.85 -20.01 13.14
CA ARG A 295 32.75 -21.14 13.45
C ARG A 295 33.87 -20.70 14.39
N GLN A 296 34.55 -19.60 14.08
CA GLN A 296 35.64 -19.08 14.92
C GLN A 296 35.18 -18.68 16.33
N ALA A 297 33.96 -18.15 16.44
CA ALA A 297 33.35 -17.84 17.73
C ALA A 297 32.95 -19.09 18.53
N SER A 298 32.78 -20.25 17.88
CA SER A 298 32.49 -21.52 18.56
C SER A 298 33.78 -22.18 19.08
N ASP A 299 34.91 -22.01 18.38
CA ASP A 299 36.21 -22.58 18.76
C ASP A 299 36.90 -21.78 19.88
N SER A 300 36.61 -20.49 19.96
CA SER A 300 37.09 -19.61 21.03
C SER A 300 36.16 -19.76 22.23
N CYS A 301 36.55 -20.53 23.25
CA CYS A 301 35.78 -20.80 24.48
C CYS A 301 35.53 -19.56 25.39
N SER A 302 35.48 -18.36 24.81
CA SER A 302 35.14 -17.10 25.47
C SER A 302 34.04 -16.46 24.65
N GLY A 303 32.83 -16.37 25.23
CA GLY A 303 31.58 -15.97 24.58
C GLY A 303 31.49 -14.52 24.10
N ASP A 304 32.62 -13.91 23.75
CA ASP A 304 32.71 -12.54 23.24
C ASP A 304 32.76 -12.55 21.71
N TYR A 305 31.72 -11.99 21.08
CA TYR A 305 31.66 -11.84 19.63
C TYR A 305 32.75 -10.87 19.17
N ARG A 306 33.87 -11.40 18.65
CA ARG A 306 34.88 -10.60 17.94
C ARG A 306 34.46 -10.45 16.48
N ALA A 307 34.03 -9.24 16.11
CA ALA A 307 33.95 -8.88 14.69
C ALA A 307 35.36 -9.08 14.10
N LEU A 308 35.46 -9.90 13.04
CA LEU A 308 36.73 -10.05 12.33
C LEU A 308 37.22 -8.67 11.93
N PRO A 309 38.50 -8.33 12.16
CA PRO A 309 39.08 -7.11 11.65
C PRO A 309 38.75 -7.02 10.15
N PRO A 310 38.51 -5.79 9.62
CA PRO A 310 38.34 -5.62 8.17
C PRO A 310 39.47 -6.39 7.49
N ALA A 311 39.13 -7.20 6.48
CA ALA A 311 40.13 -7.99 5.79
C ALA A 311 41.20 -7.01 5.29
N ASP A 312 42.37 -7.03 5.94
CA ASP A 312 43.53 -6.30 5.45
C ASP A 312 43.83 -6.91 4.09
N VAL A 313 43.47 -6.18 3.04
CA VAL A 313 43.68 -6.54 1.63
C VAL A 313 45.19 -6.75 1.34
N ASN A 314 46.06 -6.42 2.30
CA ASN A 314 47.51 -6.48 2.18
C ASN A 314 48.14 -7.79 2.68
N VAL A 315 47.41 -8.71 3.33
CA VAL A 315 48.03 -9.95 3.88
C VAL A 315 48.32 -11.01 2.79
N VAL A 316 47.93 -10.76 1.54
CA VAL A 316 48.31 -11.63 0.40
C VAL A 316 49.72 -11.33 -0.12
N LEU A 317 50.36 -10.21 0.27
CA LEU A 317 51.70 -9.86 -0.19
C LEU A 317 52.84 -10.33 0.75
N ASP A 318 52.59 -10.48 2.05
CA ASP A 318 53.64 -10.91 3.01
C ASP A 318 53.89 -12.43 3.04
N ALA A 319 53.04 -13.23 2.38
CA ALA A 319 53.28 -14.67 2.23
C ALA A 319 54.23 -15.02 1.06
N MET A 320 54.76 -14.03 0.33
CA MET A 320 55.69 -14.23 -0.78
C MET A 320 57.13 -13.76 -0.53
N ASP A 321 57.43 -13.08 0.58
CA ASP A 321 58.81 -12.65 0.90
C ASP A 321 59.46 -13.56 1.96
N GLY A 322 59.47 -14.86 1.65
CA GLY A 322 60.23 -15.86 2.39
C GLY A 322 61.71 -15.76 2.05
N GLY A 323 62.49 -15.08 2.90
CA GLY A 323 63.94 -15.01 2.73
C GLY A 323 64.69 -14.54 3.97
N SER A 324 64.84 -15.39 4.99
CA SER A 324 65.88 -15.18 6.01
C SER A 324 66.85 -16.37 6.03
N PRO A 325 68.15 -16.16 5.73
CA PRO A 325 69.15 -17.20 5.79
C PRO A 325 69.63 -17.41 7.23
N ARG A 326 69.52 -18.64 7.73
CA ARG A 326 70.21 -19.09 8.94
C ARG A 326 71.72 -18.97 8.75
N LYS A 327 72.42 -18.38 9.72
CA LYS A 327 73.85 -18.62 9.96
C LYS A 327 74.02 -19.42 11.24
N LEU A 328 74.88 -20.43 11.13
CA LEU A 328 75.44 -21.30 12.16
C LEU A 328 76.30 -20.53 13.15
#